data_AF-A0A1I5IFP9-F1
#
_entry.id   AF-A0A1I5IFP9-F1
#
_cell.length_a   1.000
_cell.length_b   1.000
_cell.length_c   1.000
_cell.angle_alpha   90.00
_cell.angle_beta   90.00
_cell.angle_gamma   90.00
#
_symmetry.space_group_name_H-M   'P 1'
#
loop_
_entity.id
_entity.type
_entity.pdbx_description
1 polymer ?
#
loop_
_entity_poly.entity_id
_entity_poly.type
_entity_poly.pdbx_seq_one_letter_code
_entity_poly.pdbx_strand_id
1 'polypeptide(L)'
;MVVKLFRWVRGYLLIRLKGQSPERFINLCSNRGIFLWNLQNVDGDYECYIMIKDYRKLKPIARKTGTIPLIKRRQGLPFLVQQYKGRKGFILGILIFCFILYVLSLFIWDISILGGHSYTEEAMIKFLKKNEVFMGIQKKKVDCQEIEELIRGTYRDIGWVSAEIKGTRLIIKITETNMPAPAVTATEPCHIVASKDAIITQIVTRTGTPMVEVGAVVKKGDILVSGVVNIIGDNDILLTKRPVIADADIAGKTYYDYEDTFPLKYTQRQYTGKMKSGYGLTFFLKKFNIYNPRIMYGKYDIIVDESTLHLTDNFYLPLSYSKINYREYVEVPKTYTKEEALELGRNRMGRYLENLMKQDVVILENKVELSVKNNYCTAKGKIIVEEPIKDYKTIDDSEWRIIESDESTGNQN
;
A
#
# COMPACT_ATOMS: atom_id res chain seq x y z
N MET A 1 21.50 33.44 17.12
CA MET A 1 20.57 33.85 16.04
C MET A 1 19.22 34.38 16.58
N VAL A 2 18.62 33.75 17.59
CA VAL A 2 17.29 34.12 18.15
C VAL A 2 17.18 35.58 18.58
N VAL A 3 18.17 36.13 19.28
CA VAL A 3 18.18 37.53 19.73
C VAL A 3 18.21 38.52 18.55
N LYS A 4 18.94 38.19 17.47
CA LYS A 4 18.97 39.01 16.24
C LYS A 4 17.61 39.00 15.54
N LEU A 5 16.98 37.81 15.44
CA LEU A 5 15.64 37.67 14.86
C LEU A 5 14.60 38.45 15.67
N PHE A 6 14.62 38.34 17.00
CA PHE A 6 13.69 39.05 17.88
C PHE A 6 13.83 40.58 17.79
N ARG A 7 15.08 41.08 17.72
CA ARG A 7 15.37 42.50 17.48
C ARG A 7 14.87 42.94 16.11
N TRP A 8 15.03 42.11 15.07
CA TRP A 8 14.55 42.40 13.71
C TRP A 8 13.01 42.42 13.61
N VAL A 9 12.32 41.50 14.28
CA VAL A 9 10.85 41.46 14.36
C VAL A 9 10.29 42.70 15.07
N ARG A 10 10.90 43.12 16.18
CA ARG A 10 10.48 44.33 16.91
C ARG A 10 10.95 45.65 16.27
N GLY A 11 11.95 45.57 15.40
CA GLY A 11 12.58 46.68 14.72
C GLY A 11 13.53 47.49 15.61
N TYR A 12 14.59 48.01 14.97
CA TYR A 12 15.63 48.79 15.63
C TYR A 12 16.12 49.93 14.71
N LEU A 13 16.75 50.91 15.32
CA LEU A 13 17.22 52.13 14.68
C LEU A 13 18.74 52.22 14.85
N LEU A 14 19.45 52.60 13.80
CA LEU A 14 20.83 53.06 13.89
C LEU A 14 20.81 54.57 14.13
N ILE A 15 21.41 54.99 15.23
CA ILE A 15 21.45 56.39 15.66
C ILE A 15 22.89 56.85 15.74
N ARG A 16 23.12 58.07 15.26
CA ARG A 16 24.36 58.81 15.47
C ARG A 16 24.13 59.85 16.56
N LEU A 17 24.95 59.81 17.60
CA LEU A 17 24.93 60.72 18.73
C LEU A 17 25.94 61.84 18.47
N LYS A 18 25.45 63.06 18.21
CA LYS A 18 26.27 64.27 18.09
C LYS A 18 26.21 65.10 19.37
N GLY A 19 27.33 65.49 19.95
CA GLY A 19 27.35 66.45 21.07
C GLY A 19 28.59 66.38 21.95
N GLN A 20 28.67 67.29 22.93
CA GLN A 20 29.88 67.49 23.73
C GLN A 20 30.18 66.39 24.77
N SER A 21 29.20 65.57 25.15
CA SER A 21 29.39 64.51 26.18
C SER A 21 28.63 63.20 25.87
N PRO A 22 29.00 62.47 24.81
CA PRO A 22 28.32 61.23 24.42
C PRO A 22 28.42 60.12 25.48
N GLU A 23 29.53 60.05 26.22
CA GLU A 23 29.74 59.07 27.30
C GLU A 23 28.72 59.23 28.44
N ARG A 24 28.45 60.49 28.84
CA ARG A 24 27.44 60.82 29.86
C ARG A 24 26.03 60.43 29.38
N PHE A 25 25.74 60.57 28.10
CA PHE A 25 24.48 60.16 27.50
C PHE A 25 24.31 58.63 27.52
N ILE A 26 25.35 57.88 27.16
CA ILE A 26 25.33 56.41 27.19
C ILE A 26 25.12 55.89 28.61
N ASN A 27 25.80 56.49 29.60
CA ASN A 27 25.66 56.10 31.00
C ASN A 27 24.23 56.35 31.53
N LEU A 28 23.65 57.51 31.19
CA LEU A 28 22.25 57.82 31.52
C LEU A 28 21.23 56.91 30.82
N CYS A 29 21.54 56.44 29.60
CA CYS A 29 20.73 55.45 28.90
C CYS A 29 20.75 54.11 29.63
N SER A 30 21.94 53.64 30.02
CA SER A 30 22.10 52.39 30.78
C SER A 30 21.34 52.43 32.12
N ASN A 31 21.46 53.53 32.88
CA ASN A 31 20.77 53.70 34.17
C ASN A 31 19.23 53.75 34.05
N ARG A 32 18.70 54.10 32.87
CA ARG A 32 17.25 54.08 32.59
C ARG A 32 16.77 52.78 31.92
N GLY A 33 17.62 51.75 31.87
CA GLY A 33 17.30 50.47 31.25
C GLY A 33 17.16 50.55 29.72
N ILE A 34 17.75 51.57 29.09
CA ILE A 34 17.78 51.70 27.63
C ILE A 34 19.01 50.98 27.10
N PHE A 35 18.79 49.81 26.50
CA PHE A 35 19.86 49.03 25.91
C PHE A 35 20.30 49.61 24.57
N LEU A 36 21.52 50.14 24.55
CA LEU A 36 22.27 50.49 23.35
C LEU A 36 23.22 49.32 23.03
N TRP A 37 23.34 48.93 21.77
CA TRP A 37 24.27 47.88 21.35
C TRP A 37 25.06 48.26 20.11
N ASN A 38 26.20 47.61 19.94
CA ASN A 38 27.16 47.82 18.85
C ASN A 38 27.59 49.29 18.77
N LEU A 39 28.17 49.78 19.87
CA LEU A 39 28.69 51.14 19.97
C LEU A 39 29.95 51.25 19.11
N GLN A 40 29.99 52.19 18.18
CA GLN A 40 31.15 52.45 17.32
C GLN A 40 31.46 53.95 17.29
N ASN A 41 32.73 54.31 17.45
CA ASN A 41 33.18 55.69 17.27
C ASN A 41 33.43 55.93 15.78
N VAL A 42 32.81 56.94 15.20
CA VAL A 42 32.94 57.33 13.80
C VAL A 42 33.06 58.85 13.73
N ASP A 43 34.22 59.35 13.30
CA ASP A 43 34.51 60.78 13.11
C ASP A 43 34.24 61.67 14.34
N GLY A 44 34.52 61.16 15.55
CA GLY A 44 34.29 61.90 16.80
C GLY A 44 32.85 61.82 17.33
N ASP A 45 31.93 61.20 16.59
CA ASP A 45 30.57 60.88 17.02
C ASP A 45 30.43 59.39 17.38
N TYR A 46 29.39 59.03 18.15
CA TYR A 46 29.09 57.63 18.45
C TYR A 46 27.88 57.13 17.65
N GLU A 47 28.05 56.01 16.96
CA GLU A 47 26.96 55.25 16.35
C GLU A 47 26.54 54.09 17.24
N CYS A 48 25.24 53.92 17.44
CA CYS A 48 24.70 52.82 18.23
C CYS A 48 23.33 52.40 17.71
N TYR A 49 22.96 51.15 18.01
CA TYR A 49 21.61 50.67 17.75
C TYR A 49 20.74 50.76 19.00
N ILE A 50 19.47 51.12 18.80
CA ILE A 50 18.43 51.13 19.84
C ILE A 50 17.15 50.47 19.32
N MET A 51 16.33 49.93 20.22
CA MET A 51 14.97 49.52 19.87
C MET A 51 14.07 50.73 19.58
N ILE A 52 13.11 50.57 18.65
CA ILE A 52 12.14 51.62 18.28
C ILE A 52 11.39 52.16 19.50
N LYS A 53 10.95 51.26 20.40
CA LYS A 53 10.17 51.61 21.60
C LYS A 53 10.92 52.57 22.54
N ASP A 54 12.25 52.48 22.57
CA ASP A 54 13.09 53.20 23.52
C ASP A 54 13.62 54.53 22.92
N TYR A 55 13.51 54.74 21.61
CA TYR A 55 13.93 55.99 20.97
C TYR A 55 13.23 57.23 21.55
N ARG A 56 11.92 57.14 21.81
CA ARG A 56 11.17 58.27 22.41
C ARG A 56 11.67 58.63 23.81
N LYS A 57 12.23 57.66 24.55
CA LYS A 57 12.78 57.85 25.89
C LYS A 57 14.14 58.57 25.87
N LEU A 58 14.78 58.71 24.70
CA LEU A 58 16.04 59.44 24.56
C LEU A 58 15.84 60.97 24.63
N LYS A 59 14.66 61.50 24.28
CA LYS A 59 14.40 62.96 24.27
C LYS A 59 14.72 63.68 25.60
N PRO A 60 14.28 63.19 26.78
CA PRO A 60 14.64 63.82 28.05
C PRO A 60 16.12 63.65 28.42
N ILE A 61 16.80 62.61 27.93
CA ILE A 61 18.22 62.38 28.20
C ILE A 61 19.06 63.32 27.33
N ALA A 62 18.74 63.40 26.04
CA ALA A 62 19.34 64.29 25.05
C ALA A 62 19.32 65.76 25.48
N ARG A 63 18.20 66.22 26.06
CA ARG A 63 18.08 67.58 26.61
C ARG A 63 19.00 67.85 27.80
N LYS A 64 19.26 66.84 28.65
CA LYS A 64 20.12 67.00 29.83
C LYS A 64 21.61 66.96 29.52
N THR A 65 22.00 66.26 28.46
CA THR A 65 23.41 66.07 28.07
C THR A 65 23.86 66.95 26.90
N GLY A 66 22.94 67.69 26.28
CA GLY A 66 23.23 68.51 25.10
C GLY A 66 23.61 67.67 23.87
N THR A 67 23.19 66.40 23.82
CA THR A 67 23.49 65.48 22.71
C THR A 67 22.26 65.29 21.82
N ILE A 68 22.44 65.32 20.51
CA ILE A 68 21.39 65.20 19.50
C ILE A 68 21.45 63.80 18.88
N PRO A 69 20.46 62.92 19.16
CA PRO A 69 20.38 61.59 18.53
C PRO A 69 19.74 61.66 17.13
N LEU A 70 20.57 61.61 16.09
CA LEU A 70 20.15 61.59 14.69
C LEU A 70 19.91 60.16 14.20
N ILE A 71 18.75 59.90 13.56
CA ILE A 71 18.45 58.58 12.98
C ILE A 71 19.14 58.46 11.62
N LYS A 72 20.06 57.50 11.47
CA LYS A 72 20.78 57.24 10.21
C LYS A 72 20.11 56.15 9.37
N ARG A 73 19.67 55.05 9.99
CA ARG A 73 19.00 53.94 9.31
C ARG A 73 17.85 53.36 10.15
N ARG A 74 16.78 52.95 9.47
CA ARG A 74 15.62 52.26 10.06
C ARG A 74 15.62 50.81 9.57
N GLN A 75 15.67 49.83 10.48
CA GLN A 75 15.77 48.42 10.12
C GLN A 75 14.77 47.55 10.90
N GLY A 76 14.19 46.56 10.23
CA GLY A 76 13.30 45.56 10.83
C GLY A 76 11.93 45.44 10.17
N LEU A 77 11.20 44.42 10.61
CA LEU A 77 9.88 44.01 10.14
C LEU A 77 8.82 45.14 10.15
N PRO A 78 8.70 46.00 11.19
CA PRO A 78 7.73 47.09 11.18
C PRO A 78 8.02 48.15 10.10
N PHE A 79 9.28 48.37 9.72
CA PHE A 79 9.63 49.31 8.64
C PHE A 79 9.40 48.72 7.26
N LEU A 80 9.65 47.42 7.07
CA LEU A 80 9.25 46.69 5.86
C LEU A 80 7.73 46.76 5.68
N VAL A 81 6.96 46.40 6.71
CA VAL A 81 5.49 46.47 6.65
C VAL A 81 5.02 47.90 6.35
N GLN A 82 5.62 48.92 6.95
CA GLN A 82 5.30 50.34 6.67
C GLN A 82 5.59 50.74 5.22
N GLN A 83 6.71 50.29 4.65
CA GLN A 83 7.10 50.56 3.26
C GLN A 83 6.18 49.84 2.26
N TYR A 84 5.63 48.68 2.64
CA TYR A 84 4.67 47.91 1.83
C TYR A 84 3.19 48.18 2.19
N LYS A 85 2.87 49.18 3.02
CA LYS A 85 1.47 49.55 3.38
C LYS A 85 0.59 49.93 2.19
N GLY A 86 1.18 50.40 1.08
CA GLY A 86 0.47 50.66 -0.18
C GLY A 86 0.07 49.39 -0.94
N ARG A 87 0.63 48.22 -0.59
CA ARG A 87 0.39 46.92 -1.23
C ARG A 87 -0.28 45.94 -0.26
N LYS A 88 -1.42 46.34 0.31
CA LYS A 88 -2.25 45.46 1.19
C LYS A 88 -2.52 44.09 0.54
N GLY A 89 -2.65 44.06 -0.80
CA GLY A 89 -2.81 42.82 -1.57
C GLY A 89 -1.65 41.83 -1.44
N PHE A 90 -0.41 42.28 -1.19
CA PHE A 90 0.73 41.37 -1.02
C PHE A 90 0.67 40.60 0.31
N ILE A 91 0.33 41.29 1.41
CA ILE A 91 0.16 40.65 2.72
C ILE A 91 -1.04 39.71 2.69
N LEU A 92 -2.15 40.15 2.09
CA LEU A 92 -3.33 39.30 1.91
C LEU A 92 -3.01 38.07 1.04
N GLY A 93 -2.22 38.24 -0.03
CA GLY A 93 -1.77 37.15 -0.88
C GLY A 93 -0.92 36.11 -0.14
N ILE A 94 0.00 36.55 0.74
CA ILE A 94 0.77 35.63 1.60
C ILE A 94 -0.16 34.87 2.55
N LEU A 95 -1.10 35.55 3.20
CA LEU A 95 -2.05 34.90 4.10
C LEU A 95 -2.92 33.87 3.37
N ILE A 96 -3.43 34.21 2.19
CA ILE A 96 -4.21 33.30 1.34
C ILE A 96 -3.34 32.12 0.89
N PHE A 97 -2.10 32.36 0.48
CA PHE A 97 -1.17 31.30 0.08
C PHE A 97 -0.89 30.31 1.22
N CYS A 98 -0.59 30.81 2.43
CA CYS A 98 -0.42 29.97 3.61
C CYS A 98 -1.72 29.21 3.96
N PHE A 99 -2.88 29.85 3.83
CA PHE A 99 -4.18 29.20 4.04
C PHE A 99 -4.43 28.07 3.03
N ILE A 100 -4.14 28.30 1.74
CA ILE A 100 -4.26 27.27 0.70
C ILE A 100 -3.32 26.10 1.00
N LEU A 101 -2.06 26.36 1.33
CA LEU A 101 -1.11 25.30 1.71
C LEU A 101 -1.61 24.49 2.92
N TYR A 102 -2.17 25.17 3.92
CA TYR A 102 -2.78 24.51 5.07
C TYR A 102 -3.94 23.60 4.65
N VAL A 103 -4.87 24.10 3.83
CA VAL A 103 -6.00 23.28 3.33
C VAL A 103 -5.49 22.09 2.53
N LEU A 104 -4.54 22.29 1.60
CA LEU A 104 -3.93 21.22 0.82
C LEU A 104 -3.24 20.17 1.70
N SER A 105 -2.66 20.59 2.83
CA SER A 105 -2.02 19.67 3.78
C SER A 105 -3.00 18.73 4.49
N LEU A 106 -4.31 18.98 4.45
CA LEU A 106 -5.33 18.15 5.10
C LEU A 106 -5.81 16.97 4.25
N PHE A 107 -5.38 16.90 2.99
CA PHE A 107 -5.80 15.88 2.03
C PHE A 107 -4.65 14.93 1.68
N ILE A 108 -5.01 13.76 1.16
CA ILE A 108 -4.09 12.79 0.59
C ILE A 108 -4.06 12.99 -0.92
N TRP A 109 -2.90 13.29 -1.49
CA TRP A 109 -2.73 13.56 -2.92
C TRP A 109 -2.02 12.45 -3.68
N ASP A 110 -1.31 11.59 -2.96
CA ASP A 110 -0.60 10.44 -3.52
C ASP A 110 -0.92 9.17 -2.72
N ILE A 111 -1.10 8.06 -3.42
CA ILE A 111 -1.26 6.73 -2.83
C ILE A 111 -0.20 5.86 -3.48
N SER A 112 0.75 5.39 -2.67
CA SER A 112 1.82 4.54 -3.15
C SER A 112 1.73 3.15 -2.54
N ILE A 113 1.76 2.14 -3.39
CA ILE A 113 1.82 0.75 -2.97
C ILE A 113 3.26 0.26 -3.10
N LEU A 114 3.82 -0.23 -2.00
CA LEU A 114 5.18 -0.74 -1.92
C LEU A 114 5.14 -2.23 -1.60
N GLY A 115 5.82 -3.03 -2.43
CA GLY A 115 5.81 -4.49 -2.28
C GLY A 115 4.60 -5.14 -2.94
N GLY A 116 4.71 -6.46 -3.16
CA GLY A 116 3.80 -7.24 -3.99
C GLY A 116 4.40 -7.55 -5.36
N HIS A 117 4.27 -8.80 -5.78
CA HIS A 117 4.69 -9.28 -7.09
C HIS A 117 3.49 -9.75 -7.94
N SER A 118 2.41 -10.16 -7.28
CA SER A 118 1.23 -10.74 -7.90
C SER A 118 0.21 -9.68 -8.31
N TYR A 119 0.11 -8.59 -7.55
CA TYR A 119 -0.85 -7.51 -7.81
C TYR A 119 -0.19 -6.25 -8.40
N THR A 120 -0.73 -5.75 -9.50
CA THR A 120 -0.32 -4.46 -10.07
C THR A 120 -0.82 -3.29 -9.22
N GLU A 121 0.00 -2.25 -9.11
CA GLU A 121 -0.33 -1.02 -8.37
C GLU A 121 -1.68 -0.42 -8.82
N GLU A 122 -1.95 -0.39 -10.13
CA GLU A 122 -3.21 0.10 -10.68
C GLU A 122 -4.43 -0.69 -10.20
N ALA A 123 -4.32 -2.01 -10.08
CA ALA A 123 -5.40 -2.87 -9.61
C ALA A 123 -5.72 -2.56 -8.14
N MET A 124 -4.69 -2.38 -7.31
CA MET A 124 -4.84 -2.01 -5.90
C MET A 124 -5.41 -0.60 -5.73
N ILE A 125 -4.96 0.39 -6.51
CA ILE A 125 -5.54 1.74 -6.48
C ILE A 125 -7.04 1.69 -6.86
N LYS A 126 -7.40 0.88 -7.86
CA LYS A 126 -8.80 0.71 -8.26
C LYS A 126 -9.62 0.03 -7.17
N PHE A 127 -9.06 -0.95 -6.46
CA PHE A 127 -9.69 -1.60 -5.32
C PHE A 127 -9.94 -0.61 -4.17
N LEU A 128 -8.92 0.17 -3.78
CA LEU A 128 -9.04 1.20 -2.75
C LEU A 128 -10.13 2.22 -3.11
N LYS A 129 -10.16 2.66 -4.37
CA LYS A 129 -11.18 3.60 -4.87
C LYS A 129 -12.60 3.05 -4.75
N LYS A 130 -12.79 1.73 -4.91
CA LYS A 130 -14.10 1.08 -4.72
C LYS A 130 -14.56 1.11 -3.26
N ASN A 131 -13.61 1.09 -2.33
CA ASN A 131 -13.85 1.16 -0.89
C ASN A 131 -13.65 2.59 -0.33
N GLU A 132 -14.01 3.60 -1.13
CA GLU A 132 -13.99 5.03 -0.76
C GLU A 132 -12.61 5.62 -0.41
N VAL A 133 -11.51 4.90 -0.62
CA VAL A 133 -10.15 5.40 -0.44
C VAL A 133 -9.58 5.82 -1.79
N PHE A 134 -9.54 7.12 -2.06
CA PHE A 134 -9.06 7.67 -3.33
C PHE A 134 -8.24 8.94 -3.13
N MET A 135 -7.42 9.28 -4.13
CA MET A 135 -6.65 10.52 -4.15
C MET A 135 -7.60 11.73 -4.01
N GLY A 136 -7.28 12.67 -3.13
CA GLY A 136 -8.10 13.83 -2.77
C GLY A 136 -9.04 13.62 -1.58
N ILE A 137 -8.98 12.47 -0.90
CA ILE A 137 -9.68 12.27 0.38
C ILE A 137 -9.05 13.07 1.51
N GLN A 138 -9.88 13.54 2.45
CA GLN A 138 -9.41 14.21 3.66
C GLN A 138 -8.78 13.19 4.60
N LYS A 139 -7.59 13.50 5.14
CA LYS A 139 -6.84 12.61 6.06
C LYS A 139 -7.67 12.09 7.24
N LYS A 140 -8.58 12.93 7.77
CA LYS A 140 -9.44 12.56 8.90
C LYS A 140 -10.40 11.41 8.59
N LYS A 141 -10.75 11.18 7.32
CA LYS A 141 -11.65 10.12 6.88
C LYS A 141 -10.94 8.81 6.56
N VAL A 142 -9.60 8.79 6.63
CA VAL A 142 -8.80 7.63 6.28
C VAL A 142 -8.34 6.98 7.57
N ASP A 143 -8.89 5.79 7.84
CA ASP A 143 -8.40 4.93 8.90
C ASP A 143 -7.41 3.91 8.32
N CYS A 144 -6.16 3.98 8.77
CA CYS A 144 -5.14 3.04 8.34
C CYS A 144 -5.47 1.60 8.77
N GLN A 145 -6.07 1.41 9.95
CA GLN A 145 -6.39 0.09 10.46
C GLN A 145 -7.51 -0.56 9.65
N GLU A 146 -8.57 0.19 9.34
CA GLU A 146 -9.65 -0.30 8.48
C GLU A 146 -9.13 -0.70 7.08
N ILE A 147 -8.19 0.07 6.52
CA ILE A 147 -7.57 -0.26 5.23
C ILE A 147 -6.76 -1.56 5.31
N GLU A 148 -5.97 -1.75 6.37
CA GLU A 148 -5.21 -2.97 6.58
C GLU A 148 -6.11 -4.20 6.71
N GLU A 149 -7.18 -4.09 7.50
CA GLU A 149 -8.17 -5.15 7.70
C GLU A 149 -8.94 -5.46 6.43
N LEU A 150 -9.35 -4.44 5.67
CA LEU A 150 -10.04 -4.57 4.39
C LEU A 150 -9.19 -5.32 3.35
N ILE A 151 -7.90 -4.96 3.24
CA ILE A 151 -6.97 -5.61 2.31
C ILE A 151 -6.77 -7.07 2.73
N ARG A 152 -6.51 -7.34 4.01
CA ARG A 152 -6.31 -8.70 4.54
C ARG A 152 -7.55 -9.57 4.42
N GLY A 153 -8.74 -8.99 4.59
CA GLY A 153 -10.02 -9.70 4.47
C GLY A 153 -10.36 -10.07 3.02
N THR A 154 -9.94 -9.25 2.05
CA THR A 154 -10.22 -9.47 0.63
C THR A 154 -9.19 -10.40 -0.02
N TYR A 155 -7.91 -10.23 0.32
CA TYR A 155 -6.78 -10.92 -0.29
C TYR A 155 -6.13 -11.88 0.71
N ARG A 156 -6.46 -13.17 0.60
CA ARG A 156 -5.98 -14.22 1.52
C ARG A 156 -4.50 -14.55 1.36
N ASP A 157 -3.92 -14.18 0.23
CA ASP A 157 -2.51 -14.36 -0.14
C ASP A 157 -1.60 -13.24 0.37
N ILE A 158 -2.18 -12.17 0.94
CA ILE A 158 -1.43 -11.10 1.58
C ILE A 158 -1.31 -11.40 3.08
N GLY A 159 -0.13 -11.87 3.51
CA GLY A 159 0.08 -12.20 4.94
C GLY A 159 0.44 -11.01 5.82
N TRP A 160 0.96 -9.91 5.26
CA TRP A 160 1.15 -8.68 6.02
C TRP A 160 0.92 -7.42 5.19
N VAL A 161 0.24 -6.46 5.81
CA VAL A 161 -0.10 -5.14 5.25
C VAL A 161 0.19 -4.10 6.32
N SER A 162 0.76 -2.97 5.91
CA SER A 162 0.83 -1.77 6.74
C SER A 162 0.43 -0.53 5.94
N ALA A 163 -0.51 0.24 6.46
CA ALA A 163 -0.94 1.51 5.90
C ALA A 163 -0.42 2.66 6.78
N GLU A 164 0.31 3.61 6.18
CA GLU A 164 0.89 4.75 6.88
C GLU A 164 0.63 6.05 6.11
N ILE A 165 0.13 7.07 6.80
CA ILE A 165 -0.02 8.41 6.24
C ILE A 165 1.24 9.24 6.54
N LYS A 166 2.05 9.52 5.52
CA LYS A 166 3.22 10.42 5.62
C LYS A 166 2.96 11.72 4.90
N GLY A 167 2.73 12.80 5.66
CA GLY A 167 2.38 14.09 5.08
C GLY A 167 1.14 13.95 4.22
N THR A 168 1.14 14.36 2.96
CA THR A 168 -0.02 14.23 2.04
C THR A 168 -0.02 12.94 1.21
N ARG A 169 0.73 11.92 1.62
CA ARG A 169 0.83 10.61 0.96
C ARG A 169 0.31 9.49 1.85
N LEU A 170 -0.42 8.54 1.27
CA LEU A 170 -0.76 7.26 1.87
C LEU A 170 0.19 6.19 1.32
N ILE A 171 0.93 5.54 2.19
CA ILE A 171 1.88 4.48 1.85
C ILE A 171 1.29 3.16 2.32
N ILE A 172 1.05 2.24 1.40
CA ILE A 172 0.58 0.89 1.72
C ILE A 172 1.73 -0.06 1.41
N LYS A 173 2.25 -0.73 2.43
CA LYS A 173 3.29 -1.74 2.29
C LYS A 173 2.64 -3.12 2.34
N ILE A 174 2.92 -3.94 1.35
CA ILE A 174 2.34 -5.27 1.19
C ILE A 174 3.47 -6.28 1.07
N THR A 175 3.38 -7.34 1.86
CA THR A 175 4.17 -8.55 1.68
C THR A 175 3.23 -9.72 1.48
N GLU A 176 3.25 -10.24 0.27
CA GLU A 176 2.58 -11.49 -0.09
C GLU A 176 3.23 -12.63 0.70
N THR A 177 2.41 -13.53 1.23
CA THR A 177 2.89 -14.72 1.92
C THR A 177 2.50 -15.92 1.09
N ASN A 178 3.49 -16.71 0.69
CA ASN A 178 3.27 -18.00 0.04
C ASN A 178 2.83 -19.07 1.05
N MET A 179 2.00 -18.71 2.03
CA MET A 179 1.47 -19.69 2.98
C MET A 179 0.21 -20.28 2.36
N PRO A 180 0.08 -21.62 2.33
CA PRO A 180 -1.18 -22.26 1.98
C PRO A 180 -2.30 -21.66 2.80
N ALA A 181 -3.51 -21.60 2.24
CA ALA A 181 -4.68 -21.13 2.96
C ALA A 181 -4.70 -21.74 4.38
N PRO A 182 -4.92 -20.93 5.44
CA PRO A 182 -4.91 -21.44 6.80
C PRO A 182 -5.85 -22.63 6.87
N ALA A 183 -5.35 -23.74 7.40
CA ALA A 183 -6.13 -24.96 7.53
C ALA A 183 -7.46 -24.60 8.17
N VAL A 184 -8.57 -24.88 7.49
CA VAL A 184 -9.92 -24.71 8.04
C VAL A 184 -9.92 -25.50 9.34
N THR A 185 -9.97 -24.78 10.46
CA THR A 185 -10.05 -25.36 11.79
C THR A 185 -11.53 -25.53 12.03
N ALA A 186 -11.99 -26.78 12.06
CA ALA A 186 -13.37 -27.09 12.37
C ALA A 186 -13.63 -26.74 13.84
N THR A 187 -14.63 -25.89 14.09
CA THR A 187 -15.05 -25.48 15.44
C THR A 187 -16.11 -26.43 16.02
N GLU A 188 -16.74 -27.23 15.17
CA GLU A 188 -17.82 -28.16 15.50
C GLU A 188 -17.39 -29.61 15.23
N PRO A 189 -17.98 -30.61 15.92
CA PRO A 189 -17.69 -32.02 15.67
C PRO A 189 -17.92 -32.39 14.19
N CYS A 190 -16.90 -32.97 13.56
CA CYS A 190 -16.89 -33.24 12.13
C CYS A 190 -16.11 -34.52 11.80
N HIS A 191 -16.47 -35.16 10.69
CA HIS A 191 -15.68 -36.19 10.02
C HIS A 191 -14.67 -35.53 9.07
N ILE A 192 -13.53 -36.21 8.85
CA ILE A 192 -12.64 -35.91 7.72
C ILE A 192 -13.02 -36.80 6.56
N VAL A 193 -13.33 -36.20 5.42
CA VAL A 193 -13.68 -36.88 4.17
C VAL A 193 -12.67 -36.59 3.08
N ALA A 194 -12.58 -37.46 2.06
CA ALA A 194 -11.66 -37.28 0.95
C ALA A 194 -12.13 -36.14 0.04
N SER A 195 -11.26 -35.15 -0.20
CA SER A 195 -11.56 -34.02 -1.10
C SER A 195 -11.58 -34.43 -2.58
N LYS A 196 -10.85 -35.49 -2.94
CA LYS A 196 -10.66 -36.02 -4.31
C LYS A 196 -10.43 -37.54 -4.28
N ASP A 197 -10.56 -38.16 -5.45
CA ASP A 197 -10.18 -39.55 -5.68
C ASP A 197 -8.65 -39.69 -5.58
N ALA A 198 -8.18 -40.60 -4.73
CA ALA A 198 -6.76 -40.76 -4.46
C ALA A 198 -6.38 -42.08 -3.81
N ILE A 199 -5.08 -42.34 -3.75
CA ILE A 199 -4.47 -43.44 -3.00
C ILE A 199 -3.78 -42.85 -1.77
N ILE A 200 -4.19 -43.26 -0.57
CA ILE A 200 -3.63 -42.75 0.68
C ILE A 200 -2.15 -43.15 0.80
N THR A 201 -1.26 -42.17 0.96
CA THR A 201 0.19 -42.41 1.17
C THR A 201 0.59 -42.26 2.60
N GLN A 202 -0.04 -41.34 3.32
CA GLN A 202 0.25 -41.06 4.72
C GLN A 202 -1.04 -40.65 5.43
N ILE A 203 -1.25 -41.22 6.61
CA ILE A 203 -2.33 -40.85 7.53
C ILE A 203 -1.78 -40.80 8.94
N VAL A 204 -1.81 -39.62 9.56
CA VAL A 204 -1.42 -39.42 10.96
C VAL A 204 -2.61 -38.80 11.69
N THR A 205 -3.30 -39.61 12.48
CA THR A 205 -4.49 -39.19 13.22
C THR A 205 -4.10 -38.66 14.61
N ARG A 206 -4.65 -37.50 14.98
CA ARG A 206 -4.49 -36.89 16.30
C ARG A 206 -5.77 -37.03 17.12
N THR A 207 -6.93 -36.79 16.51
CA THR A 207 -8.25 -36.99 17.13
C THR A 207 -9.23 -37.65 16.14
N GLY A 208 -10.08 -38.53 16.65
CA GLY A 208 -11.01 -39.35 15.86
C GLY A 208 -10.49 -40.76 15.59
N THR A 209 -11.24 -41.55 14.84
CA THR A 209 -10.90 -42.95 14.51
C THR A 209 -10.62 -43.08 13.01
N PRO A 210 -9.40 -43.48 12.58
CA PRO A 210 -9.11 -43.71 11.16
C PRO A 210 -9.96 -44.85 10.61
N MET A 211 -10.56 -44.64 9.44
CA MET A 211 -11.37 -45.63 8.72
C MET A 211 -10.62 -46.22 7.52
N VAL A 212 -9.46 -45.66 7.17
CA VAL A 212 -8.65 -46.06 6.03
C VAL A 212 -7.19 -46.27 6.44
N GLU A 213 -6.50 -47.14 5.71
CA GLU A 213 -5.09 -47.44 5.90
C GLU A 213 -4.23 -46.89 4.73
N VAL A 214 -2.92 -46.82 4.95
CA VAL A 214 -1.97 -46.45 3.90
C VAL A 214 -2.05 -47.47 2.76
N GLY A 215 -2.22 -46.98 1.53
CA GLY A 215 -2.43 -47.78 0.32
C GLY A 215 -3.89 -47.97 -0.09
N ALA A 216 -4.85 -47.52 0.74
CA ALA A 216 -6.27 -47.58 0.39
C ALA A 216 -6.61 -46.62 -0.77
N VAL A 217 -7.48 -47.08 -1.68
CA VAL A 217 -8.07 -46.25 -2.74
C VAL A 217 -9.35 -45.63 -2.21
N VAL A 218 -9.41 -44.31 -2.19
CA VAL A 218 -10.56 -43.54 -1.69
C VAL A 218 -11.16 -42.72 -2.82
N LYS A 219 -12.48 -42.56 -2.79
CA LYS A 219 -13.21 -41.67 -3.68
C LYS A 219 -13.56 -40.38 -2.95
N LYS A 220 -13.77 -39.32 -3.72
CA LYS A 220 -14.26 -38.05 -3.22
C LYS A 220 -15.54 -38.24 -2.38
N GLY A 221 -15.49 -37.81 -1.12
CA GLY A 221 -16.59 -37.91 -0.16
C GLY A 221 -16.51 -39.10 0.81
N ASP A 222 -15.57 -40.04 0.60
CA ASP A 222 -15.37 -41.16 1.52
C ASP A 222 -14.85 -40.67 2.88
N ILE A 223 -15.32 -41.28 3.97
CA ILE A 223 -14.90 -40.92 5.33
C ILE A 223 -13.50 -41.52 5.58
N LEU A 224 -12.51 -40.64 5.78
CA LEU A 224 -11.13 -41.02 6.06
C LEU A 224 -10.91 -41.18 7.57
N VAL A 225 -11.45 -40.25 8.36
CA VAL A 225 -11.40 -40.27 9.82
C VAL A 225 -12.78 -39.96 10.37
N SER A 226 -13.30 -40.87 11.20
CA SER A 226 -14.56 -40.66 11.88
C SER A 226 -14.40 -39.71 13.06
N GLY A 227 -15.26 -38.68 13.11
CA GLY A 227 -15.43 -37.82 14.29
C GLY A 227 -16.31 -38.45 15.37
N VAL A 228 -16.86 -39.64 15.16
CA VAL A 228 -17.60 -40.40 16.18
C VAL A 228 -16.68 -41.47 16.75
N VAL A 229 -16.26 -41.28 18.01
CA VAL A 229 -15.37 -42.21 18.71
C VAL A 229 -16.20 -43.13 19.59
N ASN A 230 -15.99 -44.44 19.44
CA ASN A 230 -16.59 -45.45 20.30
C ASN A 230 -15.79 -45.55 21.59
N ILE A 231 -16.43 -45.35 22.74
CA ILE A 231 -15.83 -45.61 24.06
C ILE A 231 -16.12 -47.06 24.41
N ILE A 232 -15.08 -47.89 24.44
CA ILE A 232 -15.15 -49.32 24.74
C ILE A 232 -14.70 -49.51 26.19
N GLY A 233 -15.50 -50.24 26.99
CA GLY A 233 -15.13 -50.60 28.36
C GLY A 233 -14.19 -51.81 28.41
N ASP A 234 -13.63 -52.11 29.58
CA ASP A 234 -12.61 -53.17 29.78
C ASP A 234 -13.04 -54.59 29.33
N ASN A 235 -14.34 -54.81 29.07
CA ASN A 235 -14.92 -56.07 28.59
C ASN A 235 -15.21 -56.08 27.08
N ASP A 236 -14.65 -55.16 26.30
CA ASP A 236 -14.93 -55.00 24.85
C ASP A 236 -16.39 -54.63 24.52
N ILE A 237 -17.16 -54.18 25.52
CA ILE A 237 -18.55 -53.73 25.35
C ILE A 237 -18.54 -52.24 25.01
N LEU A 238 -19.23 -51.87 23.92
CA LEU A 238 -19.41 -50.48 23.48
C LEU A 238 -20.31 -49.74 24.48
N LEU A 239 -19.73 -48.79 25.23
CA LEU A 239 -20.44 -48.05 26.29
C LEU A 239 -21.22 -46.85 25.74
N THR A 240 -20.60 -46.05 24.87
CA THR A 240 -21.19 -44.81 24.33
C THR A 240 -20.40 -44.33 23.11
N LYS A 241 -21.08 -43.67 22.17
CA LYS A 241 -20.48 -42.93 21.06
C LYS A 241 -20.35 -41.46 21.42
N ARG A 242 -19.16 -40.88 21.27
CA ARG A 242 -18.93 -39.45 21.54
C ARG A 242 -18.52 -38.73 20.25
N PRO A 243 -19.20 -37.63 19.87
CA PRO A 243 -18.74 -36.79 18.78
C PRO A 243 -17.55 -35.95 19.22
N VAL A 244 -16.51 -35.92 18.39
CA VAL A 244 -15.29 -35.13 18.53
C VAL A 244 -14.97 -34.42 17.22
N ILE A 245 -14.12 -33.41 17.28
CA ILE A 245 -13.56 -32.78 16.09
C ILE A 245 -12.47 -33.73 15.57
N ALA A 246 -12.72 -34.41 14.45
CA ALA A 246 -11.71 -35.25 13.82
C ALA A 246 -10.56 -34.40 13.27
N ASP A 247 -9.33 -34.79 13.58
CA ASP A 247 -8.15 -34.07 13.16
C ASP A 247 -7.00 -35.04 12.81
N ALA A 248 -6.52 -34.91 11.58
CA ALA A 248 -5.50 -35.80 11.01
C ALA A 248 -4.78 -35.13 9.85
N ASP A 249 -3.49 -35.44 9.71
CA ASP A 249 -2.69 -35.09 8.53
C ASP A 249 -2.76 -36.26 7.56
N ILE A 250 -3.41 -36.03 6.42
CA ILE A 250 -3.65 -37.04 5.39
C ILE A 250 -3.12 -36.54 4.05
N ALA A 251 -2.17 -37.27 3.49
CA ALA A 251 -1.65 -37.07 2.14
C ALA A 251 -2.04 -38.25 1.26
N GLY A 252 -2.29 -37.97 -0.01
CA GLY A 252 -2.57 -39.02 -0.99
C GLY A 252 -2.07 -38.68 -2.39
N LYS A 253 -1.83 -39.73 -3.15
CA LYS A 253 -1.48 -39.66 -4.57
C LYS A 253 -2.73 -39.48 -5.40
N THR A 254 -2.77 -38.40 -6.16
CA THR A 254 -3.81 -38.14 -7.15
C THR A 254 -3.19 -37.70 -8.48
N TYR A 255 -4.01 -37.47 -9.50
CA TYR A 255 -3.53 -37.01 -10.80
C TYR A 255 -4.30 -35.79 -11.29
N TYR A 256 -3.59 -34.90 -11.98
CA TYR A 256 -4.18 -33.82 -12.75
C TYR A 256 -4.09 -34.14 -14.24
N ASP A 257 -5.22 -34.01 -14.93
CA ASP A 257 -5.25 -34.03 -16.39
C ASP A 257 -4.82 -32.65 -16.92
N TYR A 258 -3.69 -32.60 -17.62
CA TYR A 258 -3.15 -31.38 -18.21
C TYR A 258 -3.40 -31.36 -19.71
N GLU A 259 -4.01 -30.29 -20.20
CA GLU A 259 -4.22 -30.03 -21.62
C GLU A 259 -3.97 -28.55 -21.91
N ASP A 260 -2.93 -28.26 -22.70
CA ASP A 260 -2.65 -26.92 -23.24
C ASP A 260 -2.46 -27.01 -24.75
N THR A 261 -3.19 -26.16 -25.48
CA THR A 261 -3.14 -26.10 -26.94
C THR A 261 -2.97 -24.66 -27.39
N PHE A 262 -2.00 -24.40 -28.26
CA PHE A 262 -1.82 -23.08 -28.85
C PHE A 262 -1.45 -23.15 -30.33
N PRO A 263 -1.90 -22.15 -31.12
CA PRO A 263 -1.63 -22.11 -32.55
C PRO A 263 -0.15 -21.82 -32.81
N LEU A 264 0.42 -22.47 -33.84
CA LEU A 264 1.76 -22.18 -34.35
C LEU A 264 1.83 -20.78 -34.98
N LYS A 265 0.72 -20.32 -35.54
CA LYS A 265 0.59 -18.98 -36.11
C LYS A 265 0.15 -18.01 -35.02
N TYR A 266 0.92 -16.95 -34.84
CA TYR A 266 0.61 -15.88 -33.92
C TYR A 266 0.87 -14.53 -34.56
N THR A 267 0.18 -13.52 -34.05
CA THR A 267 0.36 -12.16 -34.52
C THR A 267 1.33 -11.44 -33.60
N GLN A 268 2.51 -11.08 -34.10
CA GLN A 268 3.45 -10.27 -33.34
C GLN A 268 3.20 -8.79 -33.59
N ARG A 269 3.11 -8.00 -32.52
CA ARG A 269 3.13 -6.54 -32.61
C ARG A 269 4.56 -6.09 -32.87
N GLN A 270 4.80 -5.53 -34.06
CA GLN A 270 6.08 -4.92 -34.40
C GLN A 270 5.91 -3.39 -34.42
N TYR A 271 6.58 -2.70 -33.51
CA TYR A 271 6.53 -1.24 -33.44
C TYR A 271 7.23 -0.63 -34.65
N THR A 272 6.58 0.31 -35.33
CA THR A 272 7.12 0.95 -36.55
C THR A 272 8.18 2.01 -36.24
N GLY A 273 8.37 2.34 -34.96
CA GLY A 273 9.21 3.44 -34.50
C GLY A 273 8.53 4.81 -34.57
N LYS A 274 7.37 4.93 -35.23
CA LYS A 274 6.60 6.18 -35.23
C LYS A 274 5.93 6.36 -33.87
N MET A 275 6.24 7.48 -33.23
CA MET A 275 5.66 7.88 -31.97
C MET A 275 5.12 9.31 -32.06
N LYS A 276 3.97 9.55 -31.44
CA LYS A 276 3.47 10.88 -31.14
C LYS A 276 3.30 11.01 -29.63
N SER A 277 3.63 12.18 -29.09
CA SER A 277 3.44 12.47 -27.66
C SER A 277 2.36 13.52 -27.46
N GLY A 278 1.40 13.21 -26.60
CA GLY A 278 0.49 14.17 -26.00
C GLY A 278 0.95 14.57 -24.61
N TYR A 279 0.43 15.70 -24.14
CA TYR A 279 0.73 16.24 -22.82
C TYR A 279 -0.58 16.57 -22.10
N GLY A 280 -0.69 16.09 -20.87
CA GLY A 280 -1.82 16.34 -19.98
C GLY A 280 -1.35 16.90 -18.64
N LEU A 281 -2.22 17.66 -18.00
CA LEU A 281 -2.11 18.09 -16.62
C LEU A 281 -3.35 17.63 -15.89
N THR A 282 -3.18 16.95 -14.76
CA THR A 282 -4.28 16.69 -13.84
C THR A 282 -4.21 17.70 -12.72
N PHE A 283 -5.28 18.47 -12.53
CA PHE A 283 -5.41 19.39 -11.40
C PHE A 283 -6.64 19.03 -10.59
N PHE A 284 -6.48 18.81 -9.28
CA PHE A 284 -7.58 18.51 -8.35
C PHE A 284 -8.48 17.36 -8.85
N LEU A 285 -7.85 16.29 -9.37
CA LEU A 285 -8.50 15.10 -9.97
C LEU A 285 -9.18 15.33 -11.33
N LYS A 286 -9.16 16.55 -11.87
CA LYS A 286 -9.63 16.84 -13.23
C LYS A 286 -8.48 16.79 -14.22
N LYS A 287 -8.63 15.97 -15.26
CA LYS A 287 -7.64 15.82 -16.32
C LYS A 287 -7.87 16.88 -17.41
N PHE A 288 -6.83 17.65 -17.71
CA PHE A 288 -6.78 18.63 -18.79
C PHE A 288 -5.73 18.19 -19.80
N ASN A 289 -6.15 17.93 -21.03
CA ASN A 289 -5.21 17.63 -22.11
C ASN A 289 -4.71 18.97 -22.67
N ILE A 290 -3.45 19.31 -22.43
CA ILE A 290 -2.82 20.52 -22.97
C ILE A 290 -2.65 20.38 -24.48
N TYR A 291 -2.13 19.22 -24.88
CA TYR A 291 -1.83 18.92 -26.25
C TYR A 291 -2.17 17.48 -26.54
N ASN A 292 -3.10 17.29 -27.49
CA ASN A 292 -3.42 15.97 -28.00
C ASN A 292 -3.15 15.95 -29.51
N PRO A 293 -2.09 15.27 -29.97
CA PRO A 293 -1.79 15.21 -31.39
C PRO A 293 -2.87 14.41 -32.12
N ARG A 294 -3.21 14.80 -33.36
CA ARG A 294 -4.10 13.99 -34.19
C ARG A 294 -3.39 12.70 -34.59
N ILE A 295 -3.96 11.57 -34.18
CA ILE A 295 -3.41 10.23 -34.42
C ILE A 295 -4.06 9.69 -35.70
N MET A 296 -3.23 9.32 -36.67
CA MET A 296 -3.65 8.68 -37.93
C MET A 296 -3.00 7.31 -38.07
N TYR A 297 -2.76 6.65 -36.94
CA TYR A 297 -2.21 5.30 -36.88
C TYR A 297 -3.36 4.30 -36.94
N GLY A 298 -3.23 3.27 -37.78
CA GLY A 298 -4.23 2.20 -37.86
C GLY A 298 -4.33 1.40 -36.56
N LYS A 299 -3.18 1.02 -36.00
CA LYS A 299 -3.06 0.36 -34.68
C LYS A 299 -1.93 1.00 -33.88
N TYR A 300 -2.17 1.25 -32.59
CA TYR A 300 -1.18 1.87 -31.71
C TYR A 300 -1.42 1.49 -30.25
N ASP A 301 -0.33 1.47 -29.47
CA ASP A 301 -0.40 1.36 -28.01
C ASP A 301 -0.27 2.75 -27.38
N ILE A 302 -0.96 2.94 -26.26
CA ILE A 302 -0.94 4.18 -25.47
C ILE A 302 -0.16 3.89 -24.19
N ILE A 303 0.95 4.59 -23.99
CA ILE A 303 1.74 4.52 -22.77
C ILE A 303 1.61 5.86 -22.06
N VAL A 304 1.14 5.85 -20.83
CA VAL A 304 0.94 7.07 -20.03
C VAL A 304 1.98 7.09 -18.91
N ASP A 305 2.90 8.04 -19.00
CA ASP A 305 3.86 8.32 -17.93
C ASP A 305 3.29 9.47 -17.10
N GLU A 306 2.86 9.20 -15.86
CA GLU A 306 2.28 10.20 -14.96
C GLU A 306 3.24 10.52 -13.81
N SER A 307 3.55 11.80 -13.63
CA SER A 307 4.42 12.32 -12.57
C SER A 307 3.68 13.33 -11.71
N THR A 308 3.46 13.02 -10.44
CA THR A 308 2.86 13.92 -9.45
C THR A 308 3.89 14.93 -8.92
N LEU A 309 3.54 16.21 -8.91
CA LEU A 309 4.41 17.23 -8.35
C LEU A 309 4.42 17.15 -6.82
N HIS A 310 5.60 17.30 -6.24
CA HIS A 310 5.83 17.28 -4.80
C HIS A 310 6.81 18.40 -4.43
N LEU A 311 6.57 19.05 -3.29
CA LEU A 311 7.47 20.06 -2.71
C LEU A 311 8.56 19.41 -1.86
N THR A 312 8.29 18.23 -1.31
CA THR A 312 9.17 17.42 -0.45
C THR A 312 8.68 15.97 -0.56
N ASP A 313 9.51 15.00 -0.15
CA ASP A 313 9.18 13.56 -0.18
C ASP A 313 7.84 13.17 0.49
N ASN A 314 7.35 14.01 1.40
CA ASN A 314 6.09 13.79 2.12
C ASN A 314 4.98 14.80 1.73
N PHE A 315 5.24 15.76 0.84
CA PHE A 315 4.28 16.81 0.48
C PHE A 315 4.02 16.83 -1.03
N TYR A 316 3.08 15.99 -1.44
CA TYR A 316 2.52 15.92 -2.78
C TYR A 316 1.43 16.96 -2.96
N LEU A 317 1.35 17.52 -4.17
CA LEU A 317 0.37 18.52 -4.58
C LEU A 317 -0.73 17.87 -5.43
N PRO A 318 -1.92 18.47 -5.49
CA PRO A 318 -3.03 18.04 -6.38
C PRO A 318 -2.76 18.36 -7.86
N LEU A 319 -1.51 18.27 -8.30
CA LEU A 319 -1.07 18.61 -9.65
C LEU A 319 -0.14 17.52 -10.17
N SER A 320 -0.57 16.81 -11.22
CA SER A 320 0.27 15.83 -11.93
C SER A 320 0.45 16.24 -13.39
N TYR A 321 1.58 15.88 -13.94
CA TYR A 321 1.91 16.02 -15.35
C TYR A 321 1.96 14.64 -15.98
N SER A 322 1.23 14.45 -17.07
CA SER A 322 1.19 13.17 -17.79
C SER A 322 1.73 13.34 -19.20
N LYS A 323 2.71 12.52 -19.58
CA LYS A 323 3.16 12.38 -20.97
C LYS A 323 2.52 11.13 -21.57
N ILE A 324 1.73 11.32 -22.61
CA ILE A 324 0.99 10.23 -23.27
C ILE A 324 1.71 9.91 -24.57
N ASN A 325 2.31 8.73 -24.69
CA ASN A 325 3.04 8.29 -25.87
C ASN A 325 2.18 7.30 -26.68
N TYR A 326 1.86 7.68 -27.91
CA TYR A 326 1.17 6.86 -28.89
C TYR A 326 2.20 6.17 -29.78
N ARG A 327 2.39 4.87 -29.61
CA ARG A 327 3.35 4.05 -30.38
C ARG A 327 2.62 3.27 -31.44
N GLU A 328 2.85 3.57 -32.71
CA GLU A 328 2.29 2.79 -33.81
C GLU A 328 2.93 1.40 -33.87
N TYR A 329 2.10 0.39 -34.06
CA TYR A 329 2.55 -0.96 -34.34
C TYR A 329 1.80 -1.55 -35.53
N VAL A 330 2.47 -2.46 -36.22
CA VAL A 330 1.86 -3.30 -37.24
C VAL A 330 1.85 -4.73 -36.72
N GLU A 331 0.78 -5.41 -37.03
CA GLU A 331 0.60 -6.82 -36.73
C GLU A 331 1.19 -7.65 -37.86
N VAL A 332 2.29 -8.33 -37.57
CA VAL A 332 2.95 -9.22 -38.53
C VAL A 332 2.62 -10.66 -38.15
N PRO A 333 1.98 -11.43 -39.05
CA PRO A 333 1.77 -12.85 -38.79
C PRO A 333 3.13 -13.56 -38.79
N LYS A 334 3.46 -14.19 -37.67
CA LYS A 334 4.62 -15.06 -37.53
C LYS A 334 4.17 -16.49 -37.25
N THR A 335 5.02 -17.43 -37.61
CA THR A 335 4.80 -18.84 -37.34
C THR A 335 5.98 -19.33 -36.53
N TYR A 336 5.71 -19.94 -35.38
CA TYR A 336 6.74 -20.58 -34.57
C TYR A 336 7.40 -21.71 -35.36
N THR A 337 8.71 -21.85 -35.22
CA THR A 337 9.37 -23.10 -35.63
C THR A 337 8.95 -24.24 -34.71
N LYS A 338 9.17 -25.49 -35.12
CA LYS A 338 8.85 -26.66 -34.29
C LYS A 338 9.57 -26.62 -32.95
N GLU A 339 10.83 -26.20 -32.95
CA GLU A 339 11.68 -26.09 -31.76
C GLU A 339 11.19 -24.98 -30.82
N GLU A 340 10.94 -23.78 -31.35
CA GLU A 340 10.39 -22.65 -30.59
C GLU A 340 9.02 -22.98 -29.97
N ALA A 341 8.17 -23.70 -30.70
CA ALA A 341 6.88 -24.14 -30.19
C ALA A 341 7.03 -25.15 -29.05
N LEU A 342 7.94 -26.12 -29.17
CA LEU A 342 8.21 -27.08 -28.10
C LEU A 342 8.78 -26.40 -26.86
N GLU A 343 9.72 -25.46 -27.02
CA GLU A 343 10.25 -24.67 -25.90
C GLU A 343 9.19 -23.81 -25.24
N LEU A 344 8.34 -23.14 -26.03
CA LEU A 344 7.24 -22.34 -25.50
C LEU A 344 6.25 -23.21 -24.72
N GLY A 345 5.93 -24.41 -25.25
CA GLY A 345 5.08 -25.39 -24.57
C GLY A 345 5.69 -25.86 -23.25
N ARG A 346 7.00 -26.17 -23.23
CA ARG A 346 7.74 -26.50 -22.01
C ARG A 346 7.73 -25.37 -20.99
N ASN A 347 7.92 -24.13 -21.44
CA ASN A 347 7.89 -22.95 -20.57
C ASN A 347 6.50 -22.73 -19.96
N ARG A 348 5.43 -22.90 -20.75
CA ARG A 348 4.05 -22.82 -20.22
C ARG A 348 3.76 -23.91 -19.20
N MET A 349 4.16 -25.14 -19.51
CA MET A 349 4.06 -26.28 -18.58
C MET A 349 4.87 -26.00 -17.31
N GLY A 350 6.10 -25.50 -17.44
CA GLY A 350 6.96 -25.12 -16.30
C GLY A 350 6.28 -24.13 -15.37
N ARG A 351 5.66 -23.07 -15.91
CA ARG A 351 4.88 -22.12 -15.10
C ARG A 351 3.68 -22.78 -14.41
N TYR A 352 3.00 -23.71 -15.08
CA TYR A 352 1.91 -24.45 -14.48
C TYR A 352 2.39 -25.33 -13.30
N LEU A 353 3.49 -26.04 -13.47
CA LEU A 353 4.11 -26.84 -12.40
C LEU A 353 4.61 -25.97 -11.24
N GLU A 354 5.25 -24.83 -11.52
CA GLU A 354 5.64 -23.87 -10.49
C GLU A 354 4.44 -23.37 -9.69
N ASN A 355 3.31 -23.10 -10.35
CA ASN A 355 2.09 -22.69 -9.66
C ASN A 355 1.51 -23.80 -8.78
N LEU A 356 1.59 -25.08 -9.19
CA LEU A 356 1.19 -26.21 -8.35
C LEU A 356 2.12 -26.35 -7.14
N MET A 357 3.44 -26.24 -7.32
CA MET A 357 4.41 -26.31 -6.22
C MET A 357 4.20 -25.19 -5.18
N LYS A 358 3.75 -24.00 -5.61
CA LYS A 358 3.37 -22.90 -4.71
C LYS A 358 2.12 -23.20 -3.87
N GLN A 359 1.32 -24.20 -4.25
CA GLN A 359 0.10 -24.62 -3.55
C GLN A 359 0.33 -25.84 -2.64
N ASP A 360 1.59 -26.10 -2.23
CA ASP A 360 1.99 -27.27 -1.44
C ASP A 360 1.69 -28.62 -2.09
N VAL A 361 1.64 -28.66 -3.43
CA VAL A 361 1.49 -29.89 -4.20
C VAL A 361 2.87 -30.43 -4.59
N VAL A 362 3.19 -31.65 -4.14
CA VAL A 362 4.45 -32.33 -4.47
C VAL A 362 4.27 -33.11 -5.77
N ILE A 363 5.02 -32.76 -6.82
CA ILE A 363 4.97 -33.46 -8.10
C ILE A 363 5.83 -34.72 -8.03
N LEU A 364 5.23 -35.89 -8.25
CA LEU A 364 5.93 -37.17 -8.24
C LEU A 364 6.36 -37.59 -9.65
N GLU A 365 5.46 -37.46 -10.63
CA GLU A 365 5.70 -37.93 -11.99
C GLU A 365 4.98 -37.04 -12.99
N ASN A 366 5.66 -36.70 -14.09
CA ASN A 366 5.10 -35.92 -15.19
C ASN A 366 5.10 -36.76 -16.47
N LYS A 367 3.91 -37.15 -16.94
CA LYS A 367 3.70 -37.89 -18.20
C LYS A 367 2.99 -37.00 -19.22
N VAL A 368 3.49 -35.79 -19.44
CA VAL A 368 2.97 -34.87 -20.46
C VAL A 368 3.76 -35.02 -21.75
N GLU A 369 3.06 -35.38 -22.82
CA GLU A 369 3.61 -35.43 -24.17
C GLU A 369 3.31 -34.11 -24.90
N LEU A 370 4.36 -33.49 -25.45
CA LEU A 370 4.22 -32.36 -26.35
C LEU A 370 4.24 -32.85 -27.79
N SER A 371 3.18 -32.54 -28.54
CA SER A 371 3.09 -32.87 -29.96
C SER A 371 2.70 -31.64 -30.77
N VAL A 372 3.25 -31.54 -31.98
CA VAL A 372 2.88 -30.50 -32.94
C VAL A 372 2.09 -31.17 -34.05
N LYS A 373 0.77 -30.94 -34.09
CA LYS A 373 -0.14 -31.51 -35.10
C LYS A 373 -1.09 -30.43 -35.60
N ASN A 374 -1.41 -30.46 -36.90
CA ASN A 374 -2.41 -29.59 -37.53
C ASN A 374 -2.26 -28.09 -37.27
N ASN A 375 -1.02 -27.56 -37.30
CA ASN A 375 -0.74 -26.14 -37.05
C ASN A 375 -1.00 -25.66 -35.59
N TYR A 376 -1.11 -26.60 -34.65
CA TYR A 376 -1.16 -26.38 -33.21
C TYR A 376 -0.07 -27.17 -32.50
N CYS A 377 0.46 -26.61 -31.41
CA CYS A 377 1.21 -27.37 -30.42
C CYS A 377 0.25 -27.77 -29.30
N THR A 378 0.22 -29.04 -28.97
CA THR A 378 -0.66 -29.64 -27.96
C THR A 378 0.21 -30.36 -26.94
N ALA A 379 0.12 -29.93 -25.69
CA ALA A 379 0.68 -30.62 -24.54
C ALA A 379 -0.47 -31.33 -23.82
N LYS A 380 -0.45 -32.67 -23.81
CA LYS A 380 -1.46 -33.48 -23.12
C LYS A 380 -0.80 -34.55 -22.28
N GLY A 381 -1.33 -34.76 -21.08
CA GLY A 381 -0.92 -35.89 -20.26
C GLY A 381 -1.38 -35.79 -18.83
N LYS A 382 -0.84 -36.68 -18.01
CA LYS A 382 -1.18 -36.78 -16.59
C LYS A 382 0.00 -36.37 -15.73
N ILE A 383 -0.28 -35.55 -14.73
CA ILE A 383 0.69 -35.15 -13.72
C ILE A 383 0.27 -35.86 -12.43
N ILE A 384 1.10 -36.78 -11.96
CA ILE A 384 0.87 -37.50 -10.71
C ILE A 384 1.48 -36.68 -9.59
N VAL A 385 0.65 -36.36 -8.61
CA VAL A 385 1.01 -35.49 -7.50
C VAL A 385 0.67 -36.14 -6.17
N GLU A 386 1.32 -35.65 -5.13
CA GLU A 386 0.98 -35.91 -3.74
C GLU A 386 0.58 -34.58 -3.09
N GLU A 387 -0.63 -34.53 -2.57
CA GLU A 387 -1.21 -33.33 -1.96
C GLU A 387 -2.05 -33.72 -0.73
N PRO A 388 -2.33 -32.77 0.19
CA PRO A 388 -3.21 -33.03 1.32
C PRO A 388 -4.66 -33.24 0.85
N ILE A 389 -5.27 -34.36 1.27
CA ILE A 389 -6.62 -34.78 0.85
C ILE A 389 -7.54 -34.75 2.05
N LYS A 390 -7.85 -33.53 2.52
CA LYS A 390 -8.75 -33.30 3.64
C LYS A 390 -9.87 -32.36 3.27
N ASP A 391 -11.09 -32.77 3.59
CA ASP A 391 -12.28 -31.94 3.62
C ASP A 391 -13.11 -32.32 4.85
N TYR A 392 -14.01 -31.46 5.30
CA TYR A 392 -14.77 -31.69 6.54
C TYR A 392 -16.26 -31.88 6.25
N LYS A 393 -16.86 -32.87 6.92
CA LYS A 393 -18.31 -33.12 6.89
C LYS A 393 -18.86 -33.04 8.32
N THR A 394 -19.91 -32.26 8.53
CA THR A 394 -20.58 -32.15 9.84
C THR A 394 -21.20 -33.50 10.24
N ILE A 395 -21.12 -33.83 11.53
CA ILE A 395 -21.73 -35.04 12.11
C ILE A 395 -23.24 -34.80 12.24
N ASP A 396 -24.06 -35.77 11.82
CA ASP A 396 -25.50 -35.71 12.06
C ASP A 396 -25.85 -36.27 13.45
N ASP A 397 -26.89 -35.73 14.09
CA ASP A 397 -27.32 -36.13 15.43
C ASP A 397 -27.76 -37.60 15.50
N SER A 398 -28.14 -38.19 14.36
CA SER A 398 -28.52 -39.59 14.21
C SER A 398 -27.33 -40.58 14.27
N GLU A 399 -26.10 -40.10 14.04
CA GLU A 399 -24.91 -40.98 13.89
C GLU A 399 -24.30 -41.40 15.25
N TRP A 400 -24.61 -40.67 16.32
CA TRP A 400 -24.05 -40.90 17.66
C TRP A 400 -25.09 -41.10 18.77
N ARG A 401 -26.34 -40.65 18.58
CA ARG A 401 -27.40 -40.93 19.56
C ARG A 401 -27.87 -42.38 19.44
N ILE A 402 -27.71 -43.14 20.51
CA ILE A 402 -28.38 -44.43 20.67
C ILE A 402 -29.85 -44.10 20.95
N ILE A 403 -30.73 -44.28 19.97
CA ILE A 403 -32.18 -44.25 20.22
C ILE A 403 -32.49 -45.57 20.91
N GLU A 404 -32.73 -45.54 22.22
CA GLU A 404 -33.39 -46.66 22.89
C GLU A 404 -34.72 -46.87 22.18
N SER A 405 -34.91 -48.02 21.53
CA SER A 405 -36.23 -48.45 21.10
C SER A 405 -37.05 -48.67 22.35
N ASP A 406 -38.07 -47.83 22.57
CA ASP A 406 -39.09 -48.02 23.59
C ASP A 406 -39.74 -49.40 23.42
N GLU A 407 -39.22 -50.43 24.08
CA GLU A 407 -39.94 -51.66 24.41
C GLU A 407 -40.98 -51.34 25.49
N SER A 408 -41.98 -50.54 25.14
CA SER A 408 -43.15 -50.28 25.97
C SER A 408 -44.39 -50.12 25.09
N THR A 409 -44.76 -51.17 24.37
CA THR A 409 -46.15 -51.33 23.93
C THR A 409 -46.62 -52.77 24.12
N GLY A 410 -47.52 -52.94 25.09
CA GLY A 410 -48.65 -53.85 24.95
C GLY A 410 -48.53 -55.21 25.62
N ASN A 411 -48.82 -55.28 26.92
CA ASN A 411 -49.78 -56.28 27.40
C ASN A 411 -50.43 -55.84 28.73
N GLN A 412 -51.54 -55.13 28.62
CA GLN A 412 -52.61 -55.19 29.62
C GLN A 412 -53.78 -55.89 28.95
N ASN A 413 -54.04 -57.12 29.39
CA ASN A 413 -55.34 -57.79 29.29
C ASN A 413 -55.91 -57.90 30.70
#